data_AF-A0ABC8SPB6-F1
#
_entry.id   AF-A0ABC8SPB6-F1
#
_cell.length_a   1.000
_cell.length_b   1.000
_cell.length_c   1.000
_cell.angle_alpha   90.00
_cell.angle_beta   90.00
_cell.angle_gamma   90.00
#
_symmetry.space_group_name_H-M   'P 1'
#
loop_
_entity.id
_entity.type
_entity.pdbx_description
1 polymer ?
#
loop_
_entity_poly.entity_id
_entity_poly.type
_entity_poly.pdbx_seq_one_letter_code
_entity_poly.pdbx_strand_id
1 'polypeptide(L)'
;MYLKGNNIYGDDVRETLLKLQKEGTEANVAYILMQRIFPNIFPAFLMRNDICRKDHAISELGIYGAYLRNKDKVIMNDHSGYLMRTKVSSLK
;
A
#
# COMPACT_ATOMS: atom_id res chain seq x y z
N MET A 1 4.25 -0.49 9.76
CA MET A 1 3.46 -0.48 8.50
C MET A 1 4.24 -1.22 7.43
N TYR A 2 3.96 -2.51 7.17
CA TYR A 2 4.58 -3.23 6.05
C TYR A 2 3.46 -3.56 5.05
N LEU A 3 3.29 -2.70 4.04
CA LEU A 3 2.56 -3.12 2.83
C LEU A 3 3.48 -4.06 2.04
N LYS A 4 2.88 -5.04 1.36
CA LYS A 4 3.44 -5.94 0.33
C LYS A 4 4.97 -5.95 0.27
N GLY A 5 5.58 -7.10 0.55
CA GLY A 5 7.00 -7.30 0.97
C GLY A 5 8.15 -6.72 0.13
N ASN A 6 7.90 -5.86 -0.86
CA ASN A 6 8.90 -5.16 -1.65
C ASN A 6 9.12 -3.71 -1.22
N ASN A 7 8.27 -3.14 -0.36
CA ASN A 7 8.40 -1.76 0.11
C ASN A 7 9.34 -1.67 1.32
N ILE A 8 10.14 -0.60 1.36
CA ILE A 8 11.12 -0.31 2.41
C ILE A 8 10.56 0.83 3.30
N TYR A 9 10.72 0.71 4.62
CA TYR A 9 10.12 1.64 5.60
C TYR A 9 11.10 2.01 6.72
N GLY A 10 10.90 3.18 7.33
CA GLY A 10 11.64 3.59 8.52
C GLY A 10 13.14 3.73 8.26
N ASP A 11 13.95 3.26 9.20
CA ASP A 11 15.41 3.34 9.12
C ASP A 11 15.98 2.61 7.90
N ASP A 12 15.33 1.53 7.44
CA ASP A 12 15.73 0.77 6.26
C ASP A 12 15.72 1.65 4.99
N VAL A 13 14.85 2.69 4.93
CA VAL A 13 14.82 3.64 3.81
C VAL A 13 16.11 4.45 3.79
N ARG A 14 16.56 4.95 4.94
CA ARG A 14 17.80 5.71 5.06
C ARG A 14 18.99 4.85 4.65
N GLU A 15 19.07 3.62 5.13
CA GLU A 15 20.16 2.69 4.78
C GLU A 15 20.18 2.38 3.28
N THR A 16 19.01 2.11 2.70
CA THR A 16 18.89 1.83 1.26
C THR A 16 19.30 3.04 0.43
N LEU A 17 18.84 4.24 0.75
CA LEU A 17 19.21 5.46 0.02
C LEU A 17 20.72 5.74 0.09
N LEU A 18 21.34 5.55 1.26
CA LEU A 18 22.79 5.71 1.42
C LEU A 18 23.57 4.67 0.60
N LYS A 19 23.06 3.44 0.49
CA LYS A 19 23.66 2.40 -0.35
C LYS A 19 23.54 2.76 -1.83
N LEU A 20 22.36 3.17 -2.29
CA LEU A 20 22.13 3.55 -3.69
C LEU A 20 22.96 4.78 -4.10
N GLN A 21 23.22 5.72 -3.19
CA GLN A 21 24.10 6.85 -3.46
C GLN A 21 25.55 6.40 -3.75
N LYS A 22 26.01 5.33 -3.11
CA LYS A 22 27.37 4.77 -3.32
C LYS A 22 27.47 3.95 -4.61
N GLU A 23 26.38 3.32 -5.05
CA GLU A 23 26.34 2.43 -6.21
C GLU A 23 26.13 3.16 -7.55
N GLY A 24 25.86 4.48 -7.52
CA GLY A 24 25.70 5.32 -8.71
C GLY A 24 24.25 5.49 -9.20
N THR A 25 24.06 6.28 -10.25
CA THR A 25 22.72 6.70 -10.74
C THR A 25 21.89 5.56 -11.35
N GLU A 26 22.51 4.49 -11.85
CA GLU A 26 21.81 3.37 -12.50
C GLU A 26 21.00 2.51 -11.52
N ALA A 27 21.35 2.45 -10.24
CA ALA A 27 20.58 1.71 -9.24
C ALA A 27 19.34 2.47 -8.75
N ASN A 28 19.34 3.81 -8.85
CA ASN A 28 18.28 4.68 -8.33
C ASN A 28 17.01 4.69 -9.20
N VAL A 29 17.08 4.28 -10.47
CA VAL A 29 15.91 4.29 -11.37
C VAL A 29 14.88 3.20 -11.03
N ALA A 30 15.24 2.23 -10.19
CA ALA A 30 14.35 1.14 -9.79
C ALA A 30 13.36 1.53 -8.68
N TYR A 31 13.56 2.68 -8.01
CA TYR A 31 12.81 3.07 -6.82
C TYR A 31 12.13 4.43 -6.98
N ILE A 32 10.95 4.57 -6.36
CA ILE A 32 10.28 5.86 -6.18
C ILE A 32 10.15 6.15 -4.70
N LEU A 33 10.41 7.40 -4.31
CA LEU A 33 10.13 7.87 -2.96
C LEU A 33 8.71 8.44 -2.91
N MET A 34 7.92 7.99 -1.93
CA MET A 34 6.53 8.41 -1.75
C MET A 34 6.32 8.91 -0.33
N GLN A 35 5.55 9.98 -0.16
CA GLN A 35 5.12 10.43 1.15
C GLN A 35 4.28 9.35 1.84
N ARG A 36 4.65 8.99 3.07
CA ARG A 36 3.89 8.02 3.87
C ARG A 36 2.59 8.65 4.35
N ILE A 37 1.47 7.96 4.11
CA ILE A 37 0.14 8.35 4.58
C ILE A 37 -0.11 7.73 5.96
N PHE A 38 -0.59 8.53 6.91
CA PHE A 38 -0.91 8.13 8.28
C PHE A 38 -2.43 8.28 8.52
N PRO A 39 -3.24 7.25 8.22
CA PRO A 39 -4.68 7.29 8.43
C PRO A 39 -5.04 7.19 9.92
N ASN A 40 -6.27 7.60 10.26
CA ASN A 40 -6.81 7.47 11.60
C ASN A 40 -6.85 5.99 12.03
N ILE A 41 -6.36 5.73 13.23
CA ILE A 41 -6.33 4.41 13.83
C ILE A 41 -7.64 4.21 14.62
N PHE A 42 -8.25 3.04 14.51
CA PHE A 42 -9.50 2.72 15.18
C PHE A 42 -9.47 1.29 15.78
N PRO A 43 -10.19 1.02 16.88
CA PRO A 43 -10.30 -0.32 17.43
C PRO A 43 -11.12 -1.23 16.50
N ALA A 44 -10.61 -2.43 16.21
CA ALA A 44 -11.24 -3.41 15.35
C ALA A 44 -11.11 -4.82 15.93
N PHE A 45 -12.08 -5.68 15.63
CA PHE A 45 -11.98 -7.12 15.86
C PHE A 45 -11.51 -7.79 14.57
N LEU A 46 -10.40 -8.51 14.65
CA LEU A 46 -9.78 -9.22 13.54
C LEU A 46 -9.94 -10.73 13.78
N MET A 47 -10.60 -11.40 12.85
CA MET A 47 -10.82 -12.85 12.89
C MET A 47 -9.86 -13.53 11.91
N ARG A 48 -9.13 -14.54 12.38
CA ARG A 48 -8.29 -15.38 11.51
C ARG A 48 -8.16 -16.78 12.10
N ASN A 49 -8.46 -17.81 11.31
CA ASN A 49 -8.36 -19.22 11.72
C ASN A 49 -8.98 -19.46 13.12
N ASP A 50 -10.24 -19.04 13.27
CA ASP A 50 -11.03 -19.15 14.53
C ASP A 50 -10.50 -18.34 15.73
N ILE A 51 -9.44 -17.54 15.56
CA ILE A 51 -8.92 -16.64 16.59
C ILE A 51 -9.46 -15.23 16.38
N CYS A 52 -10.13 -14.70 17.40
CA CYS A 52 -10.55 -13.30 17.47
C CYS A 52 -9.51 -12.47 18.22
N ARG A 53 -9.00 -11.41 17.61
CA ARG A 53 -8.11 -10.43 18.26
C ARG A 53 -8.73 -9.05 18.19
N LYS A 54 -8.87 -8.39 19.33
CA LYS A 54 -9.17 -6.95 19.40
C LYS A 54 -7.86 -6.18 19.31
N ASP A 55 -7.73 -5.31 18.32
CA ASP A 55 -6.54 -4.47 18.14
C ASP A 55 -6.90 -3.13 17.51
N HIS A 56 -5.93 -2.22 17.47
CA HIS A 56 -6.00 -0.99 16.71
C HIS A 56 -5.63 -1.28 15.25
N ALA A 57 -6.45 -0.79 14.33
CA ALA A 57 -6.32 -1.07 12.91
C ALA A 57 -6.34 0.20 12.07
N ILE A 58 -5.86 0.06 10.84
CA ILE A 58 -6.02 1.03 9.76
C ILE A 58 -6.63 0.33 8.54
N SER A 59 -7.37 1.09 7.74
CA SER A 59 -8.06 0.60 6.55
C SER A 59 -7.48 1.21 5.29
N GLU A 60 -7.40 0.41 4.23
CA GLU A 60 -7.10 0.83 2.87
C GLU A 60 -8.30 0.55 1.99
N LEU A 61 -8.85 1.59 1.37
CA LEU A 61 -9.97 1.48 0.43
C LEU A 61 -9.42 1.38 -1.00
N GLY A 62 -9.69 0.26 -1.67
CA GLY A 62 -9.47 0.08 -3.09
C GLY A 62 -10.78 0.18 -3.87
N ILE A 63 -10.79 0.93 -4.97
CA ILE A 63 -11.93 1.04 -5.88
C ILE A 63 -11.56 0.32 -7.18
N TYR A 64 -12.42 -0.56 -7.66
CA TYR A 64 -12.23 -1.23 -8.93
C TYR A 64 -12.81 -0.37 -10.05
N GLY A 65 -12.07 -0.25 -11.16
CA GLY A 65 -12.55 0.36 -12.39
C GLY A 65 -12.47 -0.65 -13.54
N ALA A 66 -13.52 -0.74 -14.35
CA ALA A 66 -13.55 -1.55 -15.57
C ALA A 66 -13.62 -0.62 -16.78
N TYR A 67 -12.66 -0.79 -17.69
CA TYR A 67 -12.50 0.07 -18.85
C TYR A 67 -12.34 -0.77 -20.11
N LEU A 68 -13.13 -0.45 -21.15
CA LEU A 68 -13.09 -1.08 -22.46
C LEU A 68 -13.11 0.01 -23.54
N ARG A 69 -12.18 -0.06 -24.49
CA ARG A 69 -12.15 0.82 -25.66
C ARG A 69 -11.88 0.05 -26.94
N ASN A 70 -12.37 0.57 -28.06
CA ASN A 70 -12.02 0.14 -29.41
C ASN A 70 -11.58 1.35 -30.22
N LYS A 71 -10.28 1.42 -30.59
CA LYS A 71 -9.63 2.60 -31.17
C LYS A 71 -9.93 3.83 -30.31
N ASP A 72 -10.60 4.83 -30.88
CA ASP A 72 -10.95 6.08 -30.21
C ASP A 72 -12.29 6.02 -29.48
N LYS A 73 -13.07 4.96 -29.67
CA LYS A 73 -14.35 4.79 -29.00
C LYS A 73 -14.18 4.10 -27.66
N VAL A 74 -14.49 4.81 -26.57
CA VAL A 74 -14.68 4.20 -25.26
C VAL A 74 -16.02 3.46 -25.27
N ILE A 75 -15.97 2.15 -25.01
CA ILE A 75 -17.14 1.27 -24.96
C ILE A 75 -17.68 1.19 -23.53
N MET A 76 -16.79 1.19 -22.53
CA MET A 76 -17.14 1.08 -21.12
C MET A 76 -16.07 1.79 -20.27
N ASN A 77 -16.49 2.49 -19.22
CA ASN A 77 -15.61 3.14 -18.25
C ASN A 77 -16.37 3.33 -16.93
N ASP A 78 -16.43 2.27 -16.13
CA ASP A 78 -17.29 2.21 -14.95
C ASP A 78 -16.50 1.91 -13.68
N HIS A 79 -17.06 2.32 -12.54
CA HIS A 79 -16.63 1.83 -11.24
C HIS A 79 -17.30 0.48 -10.96
N SER A 80 -16.50 -0.54 -10.65
CA SER A 80 -16.96 -1.94 -10.56
C SER A 80 -16.88 -2.47 -9.13
N GLY A 81 -17.19 -1.61 -8.16
CA GLY A 81 -17.20 -1.94 -6.74
C GLY A 81 -15.91 -1.55 -6.01
N TYR A 82 -15.76 -2.05 -4.80
CA TYR A 82 -14.66 -1.68 -3.90
C TYR A 82 -14.22 -2.86 -3.03
N LEU A 83 -13.02 -2.75 -2.49
CA LEU A 83 -12.47 -3.65 -1.48
C LEU A 83 -11.84 -2.81 -0.36
N MET A 84 -12.32 -3.01 0.87
CA MET A 84 -11.67 -2.44 2.04
C MET A 84 -10.78 -3.49 2.70
N ARG A 85 -9.48 -3.19 2.82
CA ARG A 85 -8.52 -4.05 3.52
C ARG A 85 -8.16 -3.42 4.84
N THR A 86 -8.42 -4.12 5.93
CA THR A 86 -8.10 -3.67 7.28
C THR A 86 -6.92 -4.47 7.81
N LYS A 87 -5.96 -3.77 8.43
CA LYS A 87 -4.77 -4.39 9.02
C LYS A 87 -4.45 -3.78 10.38
N VAL A 88 -3.78 -4.57 11.22
CA VAL A 88 -3.27 -4.10 12.52
C VAL A 88 -2.35 -2.90 12.30
N SER A 89 -2.57 -1.84 13.07
CA SER A 89 -1.68 -0.69 13.13
C SER A 89 -0.41 -1.10 13.85
N SER A 90 0.70 -1.15 13.12
CA SER A 90 2.03 -1.21 13.74
C SER A 90 2.44 0.22 14.05
N LEU A 91 2.13 0.66 15.28
CA LEU A 91 2.70 1.88 15.86
C LEU A 91 4.20 1.63 16.11
N LYS A 92 4.98 1.90 15.08
CA LYS A 92 6.38 2.33 15.15
C LYS A 92 6.50 3.55 14.26
#